data_AF-A0A6N8EFF9-F1
#
_entry.id   AF-A0A6N8EFF9-F1
#
_cell.length_a   1.000
_cell.length_b   1.000
_cell.length_c   1.000
_cell.angle_alpha   90.00
_cell.angle_beta   90.00
_cell.angle_gamma   90.00
#
_symmetry.space_group_name_H-M   'P 1'
#
loop_
_entity.id
_entity.type
_entity.pdbx_description
1 polymer ?
#
loop_
_entity_poly.entity_id
_entity_poly.type
_entity_poly.pdbx_seq_one_letter_code
_entity_poly.pdbx_strand_id
1 'polypeptide(L)'
;MHITRRGFTLLEVLIVLSIVAILSTLSVPSYQQHVRQARRADGQTALLRVAIAQERRRANCAQYADRIDGTSGCTPGAENAGLGLSTYSPDGHYRLSLSGVDASGFLARAEPIGHQASDQACDPLTIDQDGRREPVACW
;
A
#
# COMPACT_ATOMS: atom_id res chain seq x y z
N MET A 1 -34.65 -24.77 46.84
CA MET A 1 -33.84 -23.57 46.55
C MET A 1 -34.00 -23.25 45.07
N HIS A 2 -34.99 -22.42 44.72
CA HIS A 2 -35.25 -22.05 43.32
C HIS A 2 -34.29 -20.91 42.93
N ILE A 3 -33.31 -21.22 42.10
CA ILE A 3 -32.48 -20.21 41.44
C ILE A 3 -33.36 -19.57 40.36
N THR A 4 -33.91 -18.39 40.62
CA THR A 4 -34.56 -17.58 39.59
C THR A 4 -33.48 -17.08 38.63
N ARG A 5 -33.42 -17.67 37.43
CA ARG A 5 -32.58 -17.12 36.35
C ARG A 5 -33.17 -15.78 35.93
N ARG A 6 -32.52 -14.67 36.28
CA ARG A 6 -32.82 -13.35 35.72
C ARG A 6 -32.37 -13.35 34.26
N GLY A 7 -33.33 -13.35 33.33
CA GLY A 7 -33.08 -13.20 31.90
C GLY A 7 -33.20 -11.74 31.47
N PHE A 8 -32.52 -11.37 30.39
CA PHE A 8 -32.68 -10.07 29.74
C PHE A 8 -34.09 -9.95 29.14
N THR A 9 -34.68 -8.76 29.24
CA THR A 9 -35.97 -8.49 28.58
C THR A 9 -35.76 -8.25 27.09
N LEU A 10 -36.78 -8.54 26.28
CA LEU A 10 -36.77 -8.23 24.85
C LEU A 10 -36.58 -6.73 24.59
N LEU A 11 -37.12 -5.88 25.48
CA LEU A 11 -36.96 -4.44 25.42
C LEU A 11 -35.50 -4.01 25.68
N GLU A 12 -34.82 -4.60 26.66
CA GLU A 12 -33.40 -4.30 26.91
C GLU A 12 -32.53 -4.64 25.70
N VAL A 13 -32.76 -5.80 25.06
CA VAL A 13 -32.02 -6.18 23.85
C VAL A 13 -32.28 -5.21 22.72
N LEU A 14 -33.53 -4.76 22.52
CA LEU A 14 -33.85 -3.76 21.50
C LEU A 14 -33.17 -2.40 21.75
N ILE A 15 -33.09 -1.96 23.01
CA ILE A 15 -32.39 -0.72 23.38
C ILE A 15 -30.88 -0.86 23.16
N VAL A 16 -30.28 -1.99 23.54
CA VAL A 16 -28.85 -2.23 23.29
C VAL A 16 -28.55 -2.26 21.80
N LEU A 17 -29.37 -2.94 20.99
CA LEU A 17 -29.18 -3.00 19.55
C LEU A 17 -29.33 -1.64 18.87
N SER A 18 -30.29 -0.82 19.32
CA SER A 18 -30.46 0.53 18.76
C SER A 18 -29.27 1.43 19.09
N ILE A 19 -28.73 1.37 20.30
CA ILE A 19 -27.49 2.09 20.66
C ILE A 19 -26.31 1.61 19.81
N VAL A 20 -26.11 0.30 19.67
CA VAL A 20 -25.02 -0.27 18.86
C VAL A 20 -25.13 0.15 17.39
N ALA A 21 -26.34 0.18 16.82
CA ALA A 21 -26.56 0.62 15.44
C ALA A 21 -26.15 2.08 15.24
N ILE A 22 -26.48 2.97 16.18
CA ILE A 22 -26.11 4.39 16.16
C ILE A 22 -24.59 4.56 16.31
N LEU A 23 -23.94 3.80 17.19
CA LEU A 23 -22.49 3.90 17.38
C LEU A 23 -21.70 3.35 16.18
N SER A 24 -22.23 2.34 15.50
CA SER A 24 -21.57 1.68 14.37
C SER A 24 -21.43 2.60 13.16
N THR A 25 -22.40 3.47 12.89
CA THR A 25 -22.37 4.40 11.75
C THR A 25 -21.22 5.41 11.85
N LEU A 26 -20.83 5.81 13.07
CA LEU A 26 -19.70 6.73 13.28
C LEU A 26 -18.36 6.00 13.32
N SER A 27 -18.32 4.83 13.96
CA SER A 27 -17.06 4.15 14.29
C SER A 27 -16.41 3.45 13.09
N VAL A 28 -17.22 2.79 12.25
CA VAL A 28 -16.74 2.00 11.11
C VAL A 28 -15.96 2.84 10.08
N PRO A 29 -16.46 3.97 9.56
CA PRO A 29 -15.73 4.75 8.56
C PRO A 29 -14.40 5.30 9.09
N SER A 30 -14.35 5.72 10.36
CA SER A 30 -13.12 6.21 10.99
C SER A 30 -12.06 5.11 11.06
N TYR A 31 -12.44 3.91 11.50
CA TYR A 31 -11.51 2.79 11.57
C TYR A 31 -10.97 2.39 10.19
N GLN A 32 -11.83 2.36 9.18
CA GLN A 32 -11.41 2.07 7.81
C GLN A 32 -10.40 3.10 7.28
N GLN A 33 -10.54 4.38 7.65
CA GLN A 33 -9.59 5.42 7.26
C GLN A 33 -8.21 5.19 7.90
N HIS A 34 -8.17 4.83 9.18
CA HIS A 34 -6.91 4.50 9.85
C HIS A 34 -6.22 3.29 9.22
N VAL A 35 -6.99 2.24 8.89
CA VAL A 35 -6.44 1.06 8.21
C VAL A 35 -5.91 1.43 6.83
N ARG A 36 -6.63 2.24 6.03
CA ARG A 36 -6.14 2.73 4.73
C ARG A 36 -4.84 3.51 4.88
N GLN A 37 -4.72 4.37 5.89
CA GLN A 37 -3.49 5.13 6.14
C GLN A 37 -2.30 4.22 6.50
N ALA A 38 -2.52 3.22 7.35
CA ALA A 38 -1.48 2.25 7.70
C ALA A 38 -1.02 1.45 6.47
N ARG A 39 -1.95 1.05 5.61
CA ARG A 39 -1.62 0.35 4.35
C ARG A 39 -0.91 1.24 3.35
N ARG A 40 -1.27 2.53 3.25
CA ARG A 40 -0.50 3.50 2.44
C ARG A 40 0.96 3.55 2.88
N ALA A 41 1.25 3.53 4.19
CA ALA A 41 2.61 3.50 4.69
C ALA A 41 3.41 2.26 4.24
N ASP A 42 2.75 1.11 4.09
CA ASP A 42 3.34 -0.11 3.51
C ASP A 42 3.73 0.11 2.02
N GLY A 43 2.82 0.68 1.22
CA GLY A 43 3.09 1.07 -0.17
C GLY A 43 4.22 2.10 -0.32
N GLN A 44 4.20 3.14 0.50
CA GLN A 44 5.25 4.17 0.54
C GLN A 44 6.62 3.57 0.90
N THR A 45 6.67 2.68 1.89
CA THR A 45 7.89 1.98 2.28
C THR A 45 8.44 1.14 1.13
N ALA A 46 7.56 0.45 0.41
CA ALA A 46 7.94 -0.33 -0.77
C ALA A 46 8.53 0.56 -1.88
N LEU A 47 7.90 1.71 -2.17
CA LEU A 47 8.38 2.67 -3.16
C LEU A 47 9.73 3.29 -2.78
N LEU A 48 9.95 3.62 -1.52
CA LEU A 48 11.24 4.12 -1.04
C LEU A 48 12.35 3.07 -1.21
N ARG A 49 12.06 1.78 -0.98
CA ARG A 49 13.00 0.69 -1.26
C ARG A 49 13.33 0.59 -2.75
N VAL A 50 12.33 0.74 -3.62
CA VAL A 50 12.53 0.77 -5.07
C VAL A 50 13.43 1.94 -5.46
N ALA A 51 13.16 3.16 -4.98
CA ALA A 51 13.98 4.34 -5.27
C ALA A 51 15.44 4.17 -4.84
N ILE A 52 15.68 3.63 -3.63
CA ILE A 52 17.04 3.35 -3.15
C ILE A 52 17.73 2.29 -4.02
N ALA A 53 17.02 1.24 -4.42
CA ALA A 53 17.57 0.19 -5.28
C ALA A 53 17.90 0.72 -6.69
N GLN A 54 17.06 1.61 -7.23
CA GLN A 54 17.30 2.31 -8.50
C GLN A 54 18.56 3.19 -8.43
N GLU A 55 18.75 3.93 -7.35
CA GLU A 55 19.96 4.76 -7.20
C GLU A 55 21.22 3.90 -7.09
N ARG A 56 21.17 2.81 -6.31
CA ARG A 56 22.27 1.83 -6.25
C ARG A 56 22.57 1.20 -7.60
N ARG A 57 21.55 0.94 -8.42
CA ARG A 57 21.69 0.43 -9.78
C ARG A 57 22.41 1.46 -10.66
N ARG A 58 21.98 2.71 -10.64
CA ARG A 58 22.59 3.80 -11.44
C ARG A 58 24.03 4.08 -11.07
N ALA A 59 24.37 3.99 -9.79
CA ALA A 59 25.75 4.16 -9.33
C ALA A 59 26.72 3.17 -10.00
N ASN A 60 26.23 2.00 -10.39
CA ASN A 60 27.04 0.95 -11.00
C ASN A 60 26.83 0.82 -12.52
N CYS A 61 25.73 1.33 -13.06
CA CYS A 61 25.26 0.97 -14.39
C CYS A 61 24.64 2.14 -15.17
N ALA A 62 24.77 2.09 -16.49
CA ALA A 62 24.43 3.22 -17.38
C ALA A 62 22.93 3.55 -17.48
N GLN A 63 22.04 2.71 -16.95
CA GLN A 63 20.58 2.90 -17.00
C GLN A 63 19.93 2.47 -15.68
N TYR A 64 18.75 3.03 -15.38
CA TYR A 64 17.87 2.53 -14.33
C TYR A 64 17.36 1.12 -14.71
N ALA A 65 16.92 0.34 -13.72
CA ALA A 65 16.28 -0.95 -13.98
C ALA A 65 14.84 -0.74 -14.45
N ASP A 66 14.39 -1.49 -15.45
CA ASP A 66 13.02 -1.45 -15.99
C ASP A 66 12.08 -2.45 -15.29
N ARG A 67 12.62 -3.28 -14.41
CA ARG A 67 11.90 -4.32 -13.67
C ARG A 67 12.13 -4.24 -12.16
N ILE A 68 11.06 -4.49 -11.40
CA ILE A 68 11.12 -4.60 -9.93
C ILE A 68 11.80 -5.91 -9.51
N ASP A 69 11.37 -7.00 -10.14
CA ASP A 69 11.89 -8.35 -9.94
C ASP A 69 13.06 -8.68 -10.88
N GLY A 70 13.78 -9.77 -10.59
CA GLY A 70 14.97 -10.17 -11.35
C GLY A 70 16.27 -9.82 -10.64
N THR A 71 17.40 -10.10 -11.27
CA THR A 71 18.73 -9.93 -10.68
C THR A 71 19.27 -8.53 -10.95
N SER A 72 19.79 -7.88 -9.92
CA SER A 72 20.53 -6.62 -10.08
C SER A 72 21.85 -6.87 -10.83
N GLY A 73 21.98 -6.36 -12.06
CA GLY A 73 23.21 -6.50 -12.83
C GLY A 73 23.30 -5.59 -14.07
N CYS A 74 24.49 -5.10 -14.42
CA CYS A 74 24.70 -4.12 -15.49
C CYS A 74 24.70 -4.67 -16.92
N THR A 75 24.47 -5.97 -17.12
CA THR A 75 24.51 -6.60 -18.43
C THR A 75 23.39 -6.06 -19.34
N PRO A 76 23.72 -5.30 -20.40
CA PRO A 76 22.73 -4.79 -21.33
C PRO A 76 22.02 -5.96 -22.02
N GLY A 77 20.69 -5.93 -22.11
CA GLY A 77 19.90 -6.97 -22.78
C GLY A 77 19.71 -8.27 -21.99
N ALA A 78 20.13 -8.34 -20.71
CA ALA A 78 19.80 -9.47 -19.88
C ALA A 78 18.30 -9.43 -19.51
N GLU A 79 17.57 -10.49 -19.87
CA GLU A 79 16.13 -10.66 -19.68
C GLU A 79 15.67 -10.54 -18.21
N ASN A 80 16.62 -10.57 -17.26
CA ASN A 80 16.40 -10.54 -15.81
C ASN A 80 17.05 -9.34 -15.10
N ALA A 81 17.38 -8.23 -15.79
CA ALA A 81 18.08 -7.09 -15.20
C ALA A 81 17.20 -6.17 -14.33
N GLY A 82 16.74 -6.68 -13.19
CA GLY A 82 15.84 -5.96 -12.27
C GLY A 82 16.50 -5.42 -11.00
N LEU A 83 15.69 -5.20 -9.97
CA LEU A 83 16.13 -4.69 -8.67
C LEU A 83 16.28 -5.76 -7.59
N GLY A 84 15.88 -7.01 -7.85
CA GLY A 84 15.90 -8.08 -6.84
C GLY A 84 14.88 -7.88 -5.73
N LEU A 85 13.81 -7.12 -5.99
CA LEU A 85 12.77 -6.82 -5.04
C LEU A 85 11.50 -7.63 -5.32
N SER A 86 10.63 -7.74 -4.32
CA SER A 86 9.27 -8.24 -4.51
C SER A 86 8.45 -7.23 -5.32
N THR A 87 7.65 -7.72 -6.27
CA THR A 87 6.65 -6.94 -7.02
C THR A 87 5.45 -6.55 -6.15
N TYR A 88 5.44 -6.92 -4.87
CA TYR A 88 4.42 -6.54 -3.90
C TYR A 88 5.04 -5.78 -2.73
N SER A 89 4.25 -4.90 -2.13
CA SER A 89 4.61 -4.29 -0.85
C SER A 89 4.78 -5.34 0.25
N PRO A 90 5.56 -5.05 1.31
CA PRO A 90 5.81 -6.00 2.40
C PRO A 90 4.58 -6.71 2.95
N ASP A 91 3.48 -5.98 3.18
CA ASP A 91 2.22 -6.55 3.70
C ASP A 91 1.23 -6.95 2.58
N GLY A 92 1.63 -6.84 1.32
CA GLY A 92 0.84 -7.32 0.17
C GLY A 92 -0.38 -6.47 -0.18
N HIS A 93 -0.38 -5.18 0.20
CA HIS A 93 -1.47 -4.26 -0.09
C HIS A 93 -1.32 -3.50 -1.41
N TYR A 94 -0.12 -3.50 -1.98
CA TYR A 94 0.19 -2.85 -3.25
C TYR A 94 0.98 -3.76 -4.18
N ARG A 95 0.75 -3.59 -5.49
CA ARG A 95 1.58 -4.13 -6.56
C ARG A 95 2.49 -3.02 -7.09
N LEU A 96 3.78 -3.31 -7.21
CA LEU A 96 4.80 -2.37 -7.66
C LEU A 96 5.04 -2.50 -9.16
N SER A 97 5.17 -1.38 -9.85
CA SER A 97 5.53 -1.33 -11.27
C SER A 97 6.51 -0.18 -11.55
N LEU A 98 7.24 -0.29 -12.67
CA LEU A 98 8.14 0.75 -13.17
C LEU A 98 7.69 1.18 -14.57
N SER A 99 8.00 2.42 -14.92
CA SER A 99 7.70 3.00 -16.22
C SER A 99 8.57 4.21 -16.51
N GLY A 100 8.59 4.65 -17.77
CA GLY A 100 9.41 5.80 -18.17
C GLY A 100 10.88 5.63 -17.79
N VAL A 101 11.37 4.38 -17.85
CA VAL A 101 12.71 4.03 -17.39
C VAL A 101 13.70 4.24 -18.53
N ASP A 102 14.71 5.05 -18.27
CA ASP A 102 15.87 5.21 -19.15
C ASP A 102 17.15 5.50 -18.33
N ALA A 103 18.12 6.21 -18.90
CA ALA A 103 19.31 6.66 -18.16
C ALA A 103 19.02 7.88 -17.29
N SER A 104 18.05 8.70 -17.64
CA SER A 104 17.75 9.98 -17.00
C SER A 104 16.69 9.89 -15.91
N GLY A 105 15.79 8.90 -15.95
CA GLY A 105 14.73 8.80 -14.96
C GLY A 105 14.03 7.45 -14.89
N PHE A 106 13.13 7.38 -13.93
CA PHE A 106 12.16 6.30 -13.75
C PHE A 106 10.94 6.84 -13.02
N LEU A 107 9.80 6.18 -13.20
CA LEU A 107 8.61 6.37 -12.38
C LEU A 107 8.22 5.04 -11.75
N ALA A 108 8.38 4.94 -10.43
CA ALA A 108 7.93 3.80 -9.64
C ALA A 108 6.50 4.04 -9.17
N ARG A 109 5.65 3.02 -9.31
CA ARG A 109 4.24 3.07 -8.94
C ARG A 109 3.89 1.95 -7.99
N ALA A 110 3.00 2.23 -7.05
CA ALA A 110 2.36 1.27 -6.18
C ALA A 110 0.84 1.35 -6.42
N GLU A 111 0.32 0.34 -7.11
CA GLU A 111 -1.11 0.16 -7.41
C GLU A 111 -1.78 -0.59 -6.25
N PRO A 112 -2.81 -0.03 -5.62
CA PRO A 112 -3.48 -0.66 -4.49
C PRO A 112 -4.25 -1.91 -4.93
N ILE A 113 -4.17 -2.99 -4.16
CA ILE A 113 -4.86 -4.25 -4.43
C ILE A 113 -5.76 -4.68 -3.27
N GLY A 114 -6.70 -5.58 -3.55
CA GLY A 114 -7.64 -6.08 -2.55
C GLY A 114 -8.46 -4.96 -1.91
N HIS A 115 -8.58 -4.96 -0.58
CA HIS A 115 -9.32 -3.93 0.15
C HIS A 115 -8.72 -2.52 0.04
N GLN A 116 -7.44 -2.39 -0.32
CA GLN A 116 -6.82 -1.09 -0.51
C GLN A 116 -7.26 -0.42 -1.83
N ALA A 117 -7.75 -1.19 -2.81
CA ALA A 117 -8.22 -0.68 -4.10
C ALA A 117 -9.44 0.27 -3.98
N SER A 118 -10.10 0.30 -2.82
CA SER A 118 -11.14 1.30 -2.52
C SER A 118 -10.58 2.70 -2.24
N ASP A 119 -9.26 2.85 -2.06
CA ASP A 119 -8.58 4.14 -1.82
C ASP A 119 -8.25 4.87 -3.13
N GLN A 120 -9.28 5.16 -3.93
CA GLN A 120 -9.16 5.71 -5.29
C GLN A 120 -8.45 7.07 -5.35
N ALA A 121 -8.50 7.85 -4.26
CA ALA A 121 -7.83 9.15 -4.18
C ALA A 121 -6.30 9.02 -4.15
N CYS A 122 -5.79 7.83 -3.82
CA CYS A 122 -4.36 7.54 -3.66
C CYS A 122 -3.91 6.41 -4.60
N ASP A 123 -4.58 6.28 -5.75
CA ASP A 123 -4.29 5.27 -6.78
C ASP A 123 -3.74 5.93 -8.06
N PRO A 124 -2.49 5.65 -8.47
CA PRO A 124 -1.44 4.96 -7.72
C PRO A 124 -0.65 5.93 -6.81
N LEU A 125 0.03 5.39 -5.79
CA LEU A 125 1.13 6.12 -5.15
C LEU A 125 2.36 6.05 -6.08
N THR A 126 3.06 7.15 -6.28
CA THR A 126 4.22 7.21 -7.19
C THR A 126 5.41 7.96 -6.61
N ILE A 127 6.61 7.51 -6.96
CA ILE A 127 7.87 8.23 -6.72
C ILE A 127 8.75 8.21 -7.98
N ASP A 128 9.36 9.34 -8.31
CA ASP A 128 10.31 9.48 -9.43
C ASP A 128 11.77 9.56 -8.95
N GLN A 129 12.71 9.69 -9.90
CA GLN A 129 14.14 9.80 -9.60
C GLN A 129 14.52 11.06 -8.81
N ASP A 130 13.73 12.13 -8.91
CA ASP A 130 13.95 13.37 -8.18
C ASP A 130 13.35 13.30 -6.76
N GLY A 131 12.71 12.18 -6.41
CA GLY A 131 12.02 11.98 -5.15
C GLY A 131 10.68 12.69 -5.06
N ARG A 132 10.10 13.14 -6.18
CA ARG A 132 8.74 13.69 -6.23
C ARG A 132 7.75 12.59 -5.95
N ARG A 133 6.74 12.91 -5.17
CA ARG A 133 5.81 11.96 -4.56
C ARG A 133 4.39 12.38 -4.86
N GLU A 134 3.64 11.54 -5.55
CA GLU A 134 2.26 11.85 -5.91
C GLU A 134 1.29 10.71 -5.58
N PRO A 135 0.04 11.02 -5.21
CA PRO A 135 -0.50 12.37 -4.92
C PRO A 135 -0.03 12.88 -3.56
N VAL A 136 0.40 14.14 -3.43
CA VAL A 136 1.01 14.70 -2.20
C VAL A 136 0.18 14.48 -0.93
N ALA A 137 -1.16 14.52 -1.02
CA ALA A 137 -2.06 14.29 0.12
C ALA A 137 -2.06 12.84 0.66
N CYS A 138 -1.44 11.92 -0.07
CA CYS A 138 -1.38 10.50 0.24
C CYS A 138 0.00 10.03 0.71
N TRP A 139 0.98 10.93 0.76
CA TRP A 139 2.37 10.67 1.16
C TRP A 139 2.66 11.12 2.59
#